data_AF-A0A7X5VQP8-F1
#
_entry.id   AF-A0A7X5VQP8-F1
#
_cell.length_a   1.000
_cell.length_b   1.000
_cell.length_c   1.000
_cell.angle_alpha   90.00
_cell.angle_beta   90.00
_cell.angle_gamma   90.00
#
_symmetry.space_group_name_H-M   'P 1'
#
loop_
_entity.id
_entity.type
_entity.pdbx_description
1 polymer ?
#
loop_
_entity_poly.entity_id
_entity_poly.type
_entity_poly.pdbx_seq_one_letter_code
_entity_poly.pdbx_strand_id
1 'polypeptide(L)' 'LLSIDIDDFLAGGREFEVLFEPEERISLGGVSTTLNHLLLSTLDNVRGRLYRLTPGEDGWKREEIA' A
#
# COMPACT_ATOMS: atom_id res chain seq x y z
N LEU A 1 -2.28 1.05 6.29
CA LEU A 1 -2.24 1.95 5.12
C LEU A 1 -3.54 1.74 4.37
N LEU A 2 -4.26 2.83 4.11
CA LEU A 2 -5.51 2.81 3.37
C LEU A 2 -5.32 3.58 2.06
N SER A 3 -6.01 3.16 1.01
CA SER A 3 -6.16 3.92 -0.23
C SER A 3 -7.63 4.13 -0.55
N ILE A 4 -7.91 5.25 -1.20
CA ILE A 4 -9.20 5.59 -1.77
C ILE A 4 -8.94 6.50 -2.97
N ASP A 5 -9.82 6.48 -3.96
CA ASP A 5 -9.82 7.52 -4.98
C ASP A 5 -10.09 8.89 -4.33
N ILE A 6 -9.34 9.91 -4.75
CA ILE A 6 -9.43 11.23 -4.12
C ILE A 6 -10.78 11.90 -4.40
N ASP A 7 -11.32 11.72 -5.60
CA ASP A 7 -12.60 12.32 -5.98
C ASP A 7 -13.74 11.64 -5.23
N ASP A 8 -13.71 10.30 -5.08
CA ASP A 8 -14.68 9.57 -4.27
C ASP A 8 -14.64 9.98 -2.80
N PHE A 9 -13.44 10.14 -2.23
CA PHE A 9 -13.30 10.61 -0.85
C PHE A 9 -13.91 12.00 -0.65
N LEU A 10 -13.65 12.92 -1.59
CA LEU A 10 -14.18 14.27 -1.59
C LEU A 10 -15.70 14.30 -1.81
N ALA A 11 -16.24 13.37 -2.60
CA ALA A 11 -17.68 13.18 -2.80
C ALA A 11 -18.40 12.57 -1.58
N GLY A 12 -17.67 12.12 -0.56
CA GLY A 12 -18.26 11.53 0.65
C GLY A 12 -18.16 10.01 0.72
N GLY A 13 -17.45 9.34 -0.19
CA GLY A 13 -17.18 7.91 -0.20
C GLY A 13 -16.17 7.49 0.88
N ARG A 14 -16.42 6.35 1.54
CA ARG A 14 -15.57 5.81 2.62
C ARG A 14 -15.25 4.34 2.42
N GLU A 15 -15.36 3.88 1.18
CA GLU A 15 -14.94 2.54 0.76
C GLU A 15 -13.43 2.56 0.54
N PHE A 16 -12.69 2.37 1.63
CA PHE A 16 -11.22 2.33 1.60
C PHE A 16 -10.73 0.92 1.28
N GLU A 17 -9.71 0.83 0.44
CA GLU A 17 -8.95 -0.40 0.24
C GLU A 17 -7.77 -0.45 1.23
N VAL A 18 -7.56 -1.61 1.85
CA VAL A 18 -6.48 -1.81 2.83
C VAL A 18 -5.23 -2.29 2.11
N LEU A 19 -4.27 -1.39 1.87
CA LEU A 19 -2.99 -1.73 1.24
C LEU A 19 -1.98 -2.35 2.20
N PHE A 20 -2.13 -2.08 3.50
CA PHE A 20 -1.29 -2.67 4.54
C PHE A 20 -2.04 -2.68 5.88
N GLU A 21 -2.12 -3.85 6.50
CA GLU A 21 -2.53 -4.04 7.88
C GLU A 21 -1.30 -4.51 8.68
N PRO A 22 -0.97 -3.87 9.81
CA PRO A 22 0.10 -4.35 10.68
C PRO A 22 -0.22 -5.73 11.26
N GLU A 23 0.81 -6.56 11.43
CA GLU A 23 0.71 -7.84 12.12
C GLU A 23 1.61 -7.84 13.37
N GLU A 24 1.52 -8.89 14.20
CA GLU A 24 2.27 -9.01 15.46
C GLU A 24 3.78 -8.68 15.33
N ARG A 25 4.39 -9.05 14.20
CA ARG A 25 5.83 -8.87 13.92
C ARG A 25 6.13 -8.04 12.67
N ILE A 26 5.11 -7.49 12.02
CA ILE A 26 5.26 -6.77 10.75
C ILE A 26 4.75 -5.34 10.91
N SER A 27 5.63 -4.37 10.69
CA SER A 27 5.31 -2.94 10.77
C SER A 27 5.52 -2.21 9.45
N LEU A 28 4.87 -1.05 9.29
CA LEU A 28 5.06 -0.16 8.15
C LEU A 28 6.42 0.55 8.28
N GLY A 29 7.31 0.32 7.31
CA GLY A 29 8.60 1.00 7.22
C GLY A 29 8.51 2.35 6.49
N GLY A 30 7.66 2.44 5.46
CA GLY A 30 7.43 3.69 4.73
C GLY A 30 6.72 3.47 3.40
N VAL A 31 6.36 4.58 2.76
CA VAL A 31 5.71 4.60 1.45
C VAL A 31 6.41 5.64 0.57
N SER A 32 6.64 5.29 -0.70
CA SER A 32 7.11 6.20 -1.74
C SER A 32 6.30 5.95 -3.01
N THR A 33 6.19 6.94 -3.88
CA THR A 33 5.47 6.82 -5.15
C THR A 33 6.39 7.09 -6.32
N THR A 34 6.08 6.43 -7.43
CA THR A 34 6.63 6.67 -8.76
C THR A 34 5.49 7.09 -9.67
N LEU A 35 5.76 7.30 -10.96
CA LEU A 35 4.71 7.63 -11.93
C LEU A 35 3.55 6.62 -11.93
N ASN A 36 3.86 5.32 -11.82
CA ASN A 36 2.88 4.24 -12.02
C ASN A 36 2.78 3.26 -10.84
N HIS A 37 3.59 3.44 -9.79
CA HIS A 37 3.68 2.47 -8.69
C HIS A 37 3.81 3.15 -7.34
N LEU A 38 3.29 2.46 -6.33
CA LEU A 38 3.56 2.71 -4.92
C LEU A 38 4.59 1.69 -4.43
N LEU A 39 5.65 2.17 -3.79
CA LEU A 39 6.64 1.35 -3.10
C LEU A 39 6.30 1.31 -1.62
N LEU A 40 6.02 0.11 -1.11
CA LEU A 40 5.67 -0.14 0.28
C LEU A 40 6.84 -0.87 0.96
N SER A 41 7.48 -0.20 1.91
CA SER A 41 8.50 -0.80 2.77
C SER A 41 7.86 -1.31 4.06
N THR A 42 8.17 -2.54 4.46
CA THR A 42 7.78 -3.11 5.76
C THR A 42 9.00 -3.64 6.52
N LEU A 43 8.85 -3.77 7.83
CA LEU A 43 9.81 -4.44 8.69
C LEU A 43 9.17 -5.70 9.25
N ASP A 44 9.65 -6.87 8.81
CA ASP A 44 9.31 -8.16 9.40
C ASP A 44 10.43 -8.55 10.35
N ASN A 45 10.19 -8.47 11.67
CA ASN A 45 11.21 -8.72 12.68
C ASN A 45 12.51 -7.92 12.43
N VAL A 46 12.34 -6.62 12.13
CA VAL A 46 13.45 -5.68 11.82
C VAL A 46 14.21 -6.03 10.52
N ARG A 47 13.69 -6.95 9.71
CA ARG A 47 14.19 -7.23 8.35
C ARG A 47 13.35 -6.45 7.35
N GLY A 48 14.02 -5.62 6.56
CA GLY A 48 13.37 -4.86 5.49
C GLY A 48 12.78 -5.78 4.43
N ARG A 49 11.57 -5.46 3.99
CA ARG A 49 10.92 -6.02 2.81
C ARG A 49 10.41 -4.86 1.96
N LEU A 50 10.47 -4.98 0.64
CA LEU A 50 9.98 -3.99 -0.29
C LEU A 50 8.96 -4.61 -1.25
N TYR A 51 7.80 -3.97 -1.33
CA TYR A 51 6.73 -4.35 -2.23
C TYR A 51 6.48 -3.26 -3.25
N ARG A 52 6.27 -3.66 -4.50
CA ARG A 52 5.69 -2.83 -5.55
C ARG A 52 4.19 -3.05 -5.58
N LEU A 53 3.43 -1.96 -5.47
CA LEU A 53 1.99 -1.94 -5.65
C LEU A 53 1.69 -1.18 -6.94
N THR A 54 0.94 -1.81 -7.85
CA THR A 54 0.52 -1.22 -9.13
C THR A 54 -1.00 -1.10 -9.14
N PRO A 55 -1.56 0.10 -9.32
CA PRO A 55 -3.00 0.25 -9.46
C PRO A 55 -3.46 -0.33 -10.80
N GLY A 56 -4.59 -1.02 -10.82
CA GLY A 56 -5.23 -1.58 -12.01
C GLY A 56 -6.75 -1.55 -11.89
N GLU A 57 -7.44 -2.00 -12.95
CA GLU A 57 -8.91 -1.98 -13.01
C GLU A 57 -9.57 -2.83 -11.90
N ASP A 58 -8.91 -3.92 -11.49
CA ASP A 58 -9.37 -4.82 -10.43
C ASP A 58 -8.80 -4.49 -9.04
N GLY A 59 -8.22 -3.29 -8.87
CA GLY A 59 -7.56 -2.86 -7.63
C GLY A 59 -6.03 -2.99 -7.68
N TRP A 60 -5.40 -3.02 -6.50
CA TRP A 60 -3.94 -2.98 -6.42
C TRP A 60 -3.31 -4.36 -6.59
N LYS A 61 -2.40 -4.49 -7.56
CA LYS A 61 -1.51 -5.66 -7.68
C LYS A 61 -0.26 -5.47 -6.83
N ARG A 62 -0.02 -6.37 -5.89
CA ARG A 62 1.15 -6.36 -4.99
C ARG A 62 2.18 -7.43 -5.38
N GLU A 63 3.45 -7.04 -5.44
CA GLU A 63 4.58 -7.93 -5.74
C GLU A 63 5.77 -7.62 -4.82
N GLU A 64 6.39 -8.64 -4.22
CA GLU A 64 7.65 -8.47 -3.45
C GLU A 64 8.82 -8.31 -4.44
N ILE A 65 9.68 -7.31 -4.20
CA ILE A 65 10.79 -6.98 -5.09
C ILE A 65 12.15 -6.95 -4.40
N ALA A 66 12.21 -6.87 -3.06
CA ALA A 66 13.44 -6.98 -2.27
C ALA A 66 13.17 -7.40 -0.83
#